data_AF-A0A059LS13-F1
#
_entry.id   AF-A0A059LS13-F1
#
_cell.length_a   1.000
_cell.length_b   1.000
_cell.length_c   1.000
_cell.angle_alpha   90.00
_cell.angle_beta   90.00
_cell.angle_gamma   90.00
#
_symmetry.space_group_name_H-M   'P 1'
#
loop_
_entity.id
_entity.type
_entity.pdbx_description
1 polymer ?
#
loop_
_entity_poly.entity_id
_entity_poly.type
_entity_poly.pdbx_seq_one_letter_code
_entity_poly.pdbx_strand_id
1 'polypeptide(L)'
;MRHMLEKYGEIGRLYMAPEDTSLKSKNSSNKSTGKSFTEGWVEFMDKTRAKAVAAQLNGTQMGGRRRSAYYYDLWSVKYLPKFKWDHLTEEINYEKAVREHRLAAELASSSREKDFYLTQVDRAQKMEARARAEAKGGEGGVESGDGPGTAPKTSQSGELPVKRVYDQHPAKADPLVDGEGEAPKVSRRVLRLIAGK
;
A
#
# COMPACT_ATOMS: atom_id res chain seq x y z
N MET A 1 -11.18 7.90 27.33
CA MET A 1 -12.34 8.45 26.59
C MET A 1 -13.62 7.65 26.79
N ARG A 2 -13.70 6.36 26.44
CA ARG A 2 -14.95 5.56 26.55
C ARG A 2 -15.70 5.74 27.88
N HIS A 3 -15.01 5.57 29.00
CA HIS A 3 -15.58 5.77 30.35
C HIS A 3 -16.22 7.15 30.57
N MET A 4 -15.67 8.21 29.96
CA MET A 4 -16.21 9.57 30.10
C MET A 4 -17.51 9.77 29.31
N LEU A 5 -17.73 8.99 28.25
CA LEU A 5 -18.95 9.06 27.43
C LEU A 5 -20.02 8.07 27.91
N GLU A 6 -19.58 6.95 28.48
CA GLU A 6 -20.45 5.89 29.03
C GLU A 6 -21.36 6.41 30.16
N LYS A 7 -20.94 7.47 30.87
CA LYS A 7 -21.77 8.15 31.89
C LYS A 7 -23.05 8.78 31.32
N TYR A 8 -23.12 9.04 30.02
CA TYR A 8 -24.29 9.67 29.39
C TYR A 8 -25.23 8.68 28.70
N GLY A 9 -24.78 7.44 28.48
CA GLY A 9 -25.57 6.39 27.84
C GLY A 9 -24.71 5.19 27.43
N GLU A 10 -25.38 4.10 27.11
CA GLU A 10 -24.74 2.86 26.66
C GLU A 10 -24.13 3.04 25.26
N ILE A 11 -22.84 2.75 25.16
CA ILE A 11 -22.05 2.85 23.92
C ILE A 11 -21.93 1.46 23.32
N GLY A 12 -22.34 1.31 22.06
CA GLY A 12 -22.12 0.10 21.27
C GLY A 12 -20.70 0.07 20.72
N ARG A 13 -20.42 0.93 19.74
CA ARG A 13 -19.13 0.98 19.04
C ARG A 13 -18.44 2.33 19.23
N LEU A 14 -17.12 2.30 19.30
CA LEU A 14 -16.28 3.47 19.48
C LEU A 14 -15.01 3.34 18.64
N TYR A 15 -14.76 4.32 17.78
CA TYR A 15 -13.62 4.38 16.90
C TYR A 15 -12.96 5.74 17.08
N MET A 16 -11.64 5.73 17.10
CA MET A 16 -10.84 6.91 17.33
C MET A 16 -9.68 6.87 16.35
N ALA A 17 -9.60 7.89 15.49
CA ALA A 17 -8.51 8.04 14.55
C ALA A 17 -7.26 8.47 15.34
N PRO A 18 -6.21 7.63 15.39
CA PRO A 18 -4.96 8.04 16.01
C PRO A 18 -4.36 9.18 15.20
N GLU A 19 -3.76 10.15 15.88
CA GLU A 19 -3.00 11.19 15.21
C GLU A 19 -1.79 10.60 14.49
N ASP A 20 -1.53 11.09 13.27
CA ASP A 20 -0.40 10.66 12.44
C ASP A 20 0.94 10.83 13.16
N THR A 21 1.73 9.77 13.20
CA THR A 21 3.04 9.75 13.88
C THR A 21 4.05 10.72 13.28
N SER A 22 3.89 11.06 11.99
CA SER A 22 4.71 12.05 11.28
C SER A 22 4.47 13.48 11.76
N LEU A 23 3.26 13.78 12.25
CA LEU A 23 2.91 15.08 12.83
C LEU A 23 3.34 15.17 14.30
N LYS A 24 3.33 14.04 15.03
CA LYS A 24 3.78 13.95 16.42
C LYS A 24 5.25 14.33 16.62
N SER A 25 6.13 14.02 15.66
CA SER A 25 7.57 14.31 15.83
C SER A 25 7.89 15.81 15.70
N LYS A 26 7.04 16.60 15.04
CA LYS A 26 7.25 18.04 14.83
C LYS A 26 6.84 18.89 16.04
N ASN A 27 5.86 18.43 16.82
CA ASN A 27 5.35 19.13 18.01
C ASN A 27 5.88 18.53 19.33
N SER A 28 7.19 18.26 19.41
CA SER A 28 7.81 17.58 20.56
C SER A 28 7.83 18.41 21.86
N SER A 29 7.47 19.69 21.81
CA SER A 29 7.45 20.58 22.97
C SER A 29 6.27 20.33 23.92
N ASN A 30 5.19 19.72 23.44
CA ASN A 30 4.02 19.40 24.27
C ASN A 30 3.83 17.89 24.34
N LYS A 31 4.71 17.25 25.11
CA LYS A 31 4.73 15.79 25.31
C LYS A 31 3.55 15.35 26.19
N SER A 32 2.35 15.38 25.62
CA SER A 32 1.24 14.59 26.16
C SER A 32 1.58 13.12 25.96
N THR A 33 1.94 12.43 27.04
CA THR A 33 2.28 10.99 27.05
C THR A 33 1.08 10.09 26.73
N GLY A 34 -0.10 10.67 26.50
CA GLY A 34 -1.33 9.96 26.17
C GLY A 34 -1.48 9.64 24.68
N LYS A 35 -2.36 8.69 24.38
CA LYS A 35 -2.85 8.45 23.02
C LYS A 35 -3.66 9.69 22.59
N SER A 36 -3.08 10.53 21.75
CA SER A 36 -3.77 11.62 21.06
C SER A 36 -4.52 11.08 19.85
N PHE A 37 -5.71 11.62 19.65
CA PHE A 37 -6.61 11.27 18.57
C PHE A 37 -7.06 12.55 17.90
N THR A 38 -7.12 12.57 16.58
CA THR A 38 -7.60 13.73 15.81
C THR A 38 -9.12 13.79 15.83
N GLU A 39 -9.75 12.65 15.58
CA GLU A 39 -11.19 12.52 15.41
C GLU A 39 -11.68 11.20 16.01
N GLY A 40 -12.99 11.12 16.29
CA GLY A 40 -13.59 9.92 16.84
C GLY A 40 -15.08 9.82 16.54
N TRP A 41 -15.55 8.59 16.37
CA TRP A 41 -16.93 8.23 16.09
C TRP A 41 -17.44 7.34 17.21
N VAL A 42 -18.63 7.64 17.69
CA VAL A 42 -19.25 6.96 18.82
C VAL A 42 -20.68 6.61 18.44
N GLU A 43 -21.00 5.34 18.51
CA GLU A 43 -22.35 4.80 18.31
C GLU A 43 -22.99 4.52 19.67
N PHE A 44 -24.07 5.24 19.97
CA PHE A 44 -24.91 4.95 21.12
C PHE A 44 -26.01 3.96 20.75
N MET A 45 -26.44 3.14 21.71
CA MET A 45 -27.54 2.20 21.53
C MET A 45 -28.89 2.90 21.30
N ASP A 46 -29.07 4.09 21.89
CA ASP A 46 -30.27 4.91 21.73
C ASP A 46 -29.98 6.25 21.04
N LYS A 47 -30.72 6.52 19.95
CA LYS A 47 -30.64 7.78 19.20
C LYS A 47 -31.04 9.01 20.02
N THR A 48 -31.93 8.85 21.01
CA THR A 48 -32.38 9.97 21.84
C THR A 48 -31.24 10.45 22.74
N ARG A 49 -30.55 9.50 23.37
CA ARG A 49 -29.32 9.73 24.14
C ARG A 49 -28.24 10.35 23.26
N ALA A 50 -28.01 9.83 22.06
CA ALA A 50 -27.03 10.39 21.13
C ALA A 50 -27.28 11.88 20.83
N LYS A 51 -28.54 12.25 20.55
CA LYS A 51 -28.94 13.65 20.30
C LYS A 51 -28.75 14.53 21.53
N ALA A 52 -29.19 14.05 22.70
CA ALA A 52 -29.05 14.79 23.95
C ALA A 52 -27.57 15.02 24.31
N VAL A 53 -26.72 13.99 24.15
CA VAL A 53 -25.28 14.09 24.38
C VAL A 53 -24.64 15.08 23.43
N ALA A 54 -24.96 15.03 22.14
CA ALA A 54 -24.43 16.00 21.18
C ALA A 54 -24.81 17.44 21.56
N ALA A 55 -26.05 17.68 21.98
CA ALA A 55 -26.48 19.01 22.41
C ALA A 55 -25.82 19.47 23.73
N GLN A 56 -25.61 18.55 24.68
CA GLN A 56 -25.06 18.87 26.00
C GLN A 56 -23.52 19.01 25.99
N LEU A 57 -22.84 18.19 25.19
CA LEU A 57 -21.39 18.04 25.24
C LEU A 57 -20.66 18.93 24.23
N ASN A 58 -21.34 19.37 23.18
CA ASN A 58 -20.73 20.21 22.17
C ASN A 58 -20.34 21.58 22.75
N GLY A 59 -19.05 21.92 22.69
CA GLY A 59 -18.52 23.18 23.18
C GLY A 59 -18.47 23.28 24.71
N THR A 60 -18.81 22.23 25.44
CA THR A 60 -18.65 22.18 26.90
C THR A 60 -17.36 21.47 27.26
N GLN A 61 -16.79 21.84 28.40
CA GLN A 61 -15.65 21.13 28.96
C GLN A 61 -16.12 19.74 29.41
N MET A 62 -15.45 18.68 28.97
CA MET A 62 -15.75 17.30 29.40
C MET A 62 -15.68 17.13 30.93
N GLY A 63 -14.93 18.02 31.58
CA GLY A 63 -14.71 18.07 33.01
C GLY A 63 -13.92 16.86 33.49
N GLY A 64 -14.22 16.43 34.71
CA GLY A 64 -13.50 15.35 35.39
C GLY A 64 -12.56 15.89 36.47
N ARG A 65 -11.53 15.13 36.81
CA ARG A 65 -10.55 15.56 37.82
C ARG A 65 -9.70 16.68 37.24
N ARG A 66 -9.45 17.76 38.00
CA ARG A 66 -8.60 18.90 37.57
C ARG A 66 -7.22 18.50 37.05
N ARG A 67 -6.68 17.36 37.51
CA ARG A 67 -5.39 16.80 37.07
C ARG A 67 -5.49 15.85 35.87
N SER A 68 -6.68 15.65 35.31
CA SER A 68 -6.87 14.80 34.13
C SER A 68 -6.50 15.56 32.86
N ALA A 69 -5.94 14.85 31.89
CA ALA A 69 -5.49 15.43 30.63
C ALA A 69 -6.60 16.17 29.86
N TYR A 70 -7.85 15.71 29.99
CA TYR A 70 -9.00 16.21 29.23
C TYR A 70 -9.83 17.26 29.99
N TYR A 71 -9.37 17.73 31.15
CA TYR A 71 -10.18 18.63 32.00
C TYR A 71 -10.47 19.97 31.31
N TYR A 72 -9.46 20.54 30.65
CA TYR A 72 -9.55 21.83 29.96
C TYR A 72 -9.90 21.69 28.48
N ASP A 73 -10.01 20.47 27.96
CA ASP A 73 -10.30 20.22 26.55
C ASP A 73 -11.77 20.50 26.26
N LEU A 74 -12.01 21.30 25.22
CA LEU A 74 -13.34 21.52 24.67
C LEU A 74 -13.55 20.54 23.52
N TRP A 75 -14.62 19.76 23.57
CA TRP A 75 -14.94 18.80 22.53
C TRP A 75 -16.00 19.39 21.58
N SER A 76 -15.77 19.21 20.28
CA SER A 76 -16.76 19.50 19.23
C SER A 76 -17.48 18.19 18.91
N VAL A 77 -18.76 18.08 19.27
CA VAL A 77 -19.54 16.86 19.13
C VAL A 77 -20.76 17.15 18.28
N LYS A 78 -21.00 16.32 17.26
CA LYS A 78 -22.14 16.46 16.36
C LYS A 78 -22.89 15.14 16.24
N TYR A 79 -24.21 15.20 16.30
CA TYR A 79 -25.06 14.06 15.97
C TYR A 79 -25.21 13.95 14.46
N LEU A 80 -24.96 12.77 13.92
CA LEU A 80 -25.09 12.49 12.49
C LEU A 80 -26.39 11.73 12.21
N PRO A 81 -27.44 12.38 11.68
CA PRO A 81 -28.67 11.69 11.33
C PRO A 81 -28.46 10.74 10.15
N LYS A 82 -29.14 9.60 10.16
CA LYS A 82 -29.09 8.57 9.09
C LYS A 82 -27.70 7.98 8.83
N PHE A 83 -26.75 8.24 9.73
CA PHE A 83 -25.42 7.66 9.68
C PHE A 83 -25.39 6.34 10.43
N LYS A 84 -24.74 5.33 9.85
CA LYS A 84 -24.53 4.01 10.45
C LYS A 84 -23.04 3.71 10.49
N TRP A 85 -22.65 2.82 11.40
CA TRP A 85 -21.26 2.38 11.53
C TRP A 85 -20.70 1.80 10.23
N ASP A 86 -21.53 1.09 9.46
CA ASP A 86 -21.10 0.44 8.22
C ASP A 86 -20.56 1.46 7.21
N HIS A 87 -21.20 2.63 7.08
CA HIS A 87 -20.75 3.71 6.21
C HIS A 87 -19.37 4.25 6.63
N LEU A 88 -19.10 4.32 7.94
CA LEU A 88 -17.79 4.72 8.45
C LEU A 88 -16.72 3.72 8.04
N THR A 89 -16.98 2.43 8.27
CA THR A 89 -16.01 1.38 7.96
C THR A 89 -15.82 1.22 6.46
N GLU A 90 -16.87 1.38 5.67
CA GLU A 90 -16.81 1.37 4.22
C GLU A 90 -15.91 2.49 3.71
N GLU A 91 -16.12 3.73 4.15
CA GLU A 91 -15.29 4.86 3.75
C GLU A 91 -13.82 4.67 4.17
N ILE A 92 -13.56 4.28 5.41
CA ILE A 92 -12.20 4.02 5.90
C ILE A 92 -11.51 2.94 5.07
N ASN A 93 -12.22 1.85 4.76
CA ASN A 93 -11.68 0.75 3.98
C ASN A 93 -11.46 1.16 2.53
N TYR A 94 -12.36 1.95 1.95
CA TYR A 94 -12.22 2.51 0.61
C TYR A 94 -11.00 3.43 0.51
N GLU A 95 -10.84 4.38 1.43
CA GLU A 95 -9.67 5.26 1.48
C GLU A 95 -8.36 4.48 1.63
N LYS A 96 -8.36 3.43 2.47
CA LYS A 96 -7.21 2.53 2.61
C LYS A 96 -6.91 1.80 1.31
N ALA A 97 -7.91 1.20 0.66
CA ALA A 97 -7.74 0.49 -0.60
C ALA A 97 -7.24 1.43 -1.71
N VAL A 98 -7.76 2.65 -1.80
CA VAL A 98 -7.30 3.66 -2.76
C VAL A 98 -5.85 4.04 -2.50
N ARG A 99 -5.47 4.25 -1.24
CA ARG A 99 -4.09 4.57 -0.85
C ARG A 99 -3.14 3.42 -1.21
N GLU A 100 -3.51 2.19 -0.86
CA GLU A 100 -2.73 0.99 -1.16
C GLU A 100 -2.59 0.77 -2.67
N HIS A 101 -3.66 0.94 -3.43
CA HIS A 101 -3.63 0.83 -4.89
C HIS A 101 -2.69 1.86 -5.53
N ARG A 102 -2.72 3.12 -5.08
CA ARG A 102 -1.79 4.16 -5.56
C ARG A 102 -0.34 3.82 -5.25
N LEU A 103 -0.04 3.42 -4.02
CA LEU A 103 1.30 3.01 -3.61
C LEU A 103 1.79 1.78 -4.38
N ALA A 104 0.93 0.81 -4.61
CA ALA A 104 1.25 -0.39 -5.39
C ALA A 104 1.54 -0.05 -6.86
N ALA A 105 0.77 0.87 -7.46
CA ALA A 105 1.02 1.33 -8.83
C ALA A 105 2.37 2.07 -8.95
N GLU A 106 2.71 2.92 -7.97
CA GLU A 106 4.03 3.59 -7.90
C GLU A 106 5.17 2.60 -7.70
N LEU A 107 4.99 1.60 -6.82
CA LEU A 107 5.99 0.56 -6.61
C LEU A 107 6.15 -0.32 -7.84
N ALA A 108 5.06 -0.64 -8.54
CA ALA A 108 5.08 -1.43 -9.76
C ALA A 108 5.78 -0.68 -10.91
N SER A 109 5.52 0.62 -11.09
CA SER A 109 6.23 1.42 -12.09
C SER A 109 7.73 1.51 -11.79
N SER A 110 8.10 1.76 -10.52
CA SER A 110 9.50 1.80 -10.09
C SER A 110 10.19 0.43 -10.23
N SER A 111 9.50 -0.66 -9.90
CA SER A 111 10.04 -2.02 -10.04
C SER A 111 10.28 -2.37 -11.51
N ARG A 112 9.35 -2.03 -12.41
CA ARG A 112 9.52 -2.21 -13.86
C ARG A 112 10.72 -1.45 -14.39
N GLU A 113 10.90 -0.19 -13.99
CA GLU A 113 12.06 0.62 -14.38
C GLU A 113 13.38 0.00 -13.87
N LYS A 114 13.40 -0.46 -12.62
CA LYS A 114 14.56 -1.13 -12.01
C LYS A 114 14.91 -2.43 -12.73
N ASP A 115 13.92 -3.28 -12.97
CA ASP A 115 14.13 -4.58 -13.60
C ASP A 115 14.61 -4.40 -15.04
N PHE A 116 14.04 -3.43 -15.78
CA PHE A 116 14.54 -3.05 -17.09
C PHE A 116 16.02 -2.65 -17.03
N TYR A 117 16.42 -1.79 -16.09
CA TYR A 117 17.82 -1.38 -15.96
C TYR A 117 18.76 -2.57 -15.69
N LEU A 118 18.38 -3.47 -14.78
CA LEU A 118 19.19 -4.67 -14.48
C LEU A 118 19.39 -5.54 -15.73
N THR A 119 18.32 -5.77 -16.51
CA THR A 119 18.44 -6.56 -17.75
C THR A 119 19.36 -5.90 -18.78
N GLN A 120 19.34 -4.56 -18.90
CA GLN A 120 20.22 -3.84 -19.83
C GLN A 120 21.68 -3.87 -19.37
N VAL A 121 21.94 -3.76 -18.07
CA VAL A 121 23.29 -3.88 -17.51
C VAL A 121 23.84 -5.29 -17.71
N ASP A 122 23.05 -6.32 -17.43
CA ASP A 122 23.45 -7.71 -17.66
C ASP A 122 23.74 -7.98 -19.14
N ARG A 123 22.93 -7.41 -20.04
CA ARG A 123 23.17 -7.48 -21.49
C ARG A 123 24.47 -6.77 -21.87
N ALA A 124 24.72 -5.57 -21.36
CA ALA A 124 25.94 -4.82 -21.63
C ALA A 124 27.19 -5.56 -21.13
N GLN A 125 27.17 -6.10 -19.90
CA GLN A 125 28.28 -6.90 -19.35
C GLN A 125 28.55 -8.15 -20.19
N LYS A 126 27.51 -8.86 -20.63
CA LYS A 126 27.66 -10.03 -21.52
C LYS A 126 28.27 -9.65 -22.87
N MET A 127 27.85 -8.53 -23.46
CA MET A 127 28.40 -8.03 -24.72
C MET A 127 29.87 -7.60 -24.56
N GLU A 128 30.22 -6.92 -23.47
CA GLU A 128 31.60 -6.55 -23.15
C GLU A 128 32.49 -7.78 -22.94
N ALA A 129 32.00 -8.78 -22.20
CA ALA A 129 32.71 -10.03 -21.98
C ALA A 129 32.96 -10.79 -23.30
N ARG A 130 31.97 -10.84 -24.20
CA ARG A 130 32.12 -11.42 -25.54
C ARG A 130 33.13 -10.65 -26.38
N ALA A 131 33.02 -9.33 -26.47
CA ALA A 131 33.96 -8.49 -27.21
C ALA A 131 35.41 -8.64 -26.68
N ARG A 132 35.58 -8.76 -25.35
CA ARG A 132 36.89 -8.99 -24.73
C ARG A 132 37.42 -10.41 -24.99
N ALA A 133 36.55 -11.41 -25.10
CA ALA A 133 36.93 -12.77 -25.47
C ALA A 133 37.35 -12.84 -26.94
N GLU A 134 36.61 -12.20 -27.85
CA GLU A 134 36.93 -12.10 -29.28
C GLU A 134 38.24 -11.34 -29.52
N ALA A 135 38.47 -10.23 -28.80
CA ALA A 135 39.74 -9.48 -28.86
C ALA A 135 40.94 -10.26 -28.31
N LYS A 136 40.72 -11.30 -27.49
CA LYS A 136 41.76 -12.16 -26.92
C LYS A 136 41.89 -13.52 -27.62
N GLY A 137 40.93 -13.90 -28.47
CA GLY A 137 40.81 -15.23 -29.05
C GLY A 137 40.29 -15.17 -30.47
N GLY A 138 41.18 -14.82 -31.41
CA GLY A 138 41.01 -15.18 -32.80
C GLY A 138 41.49 -16.61 -33.03
N GLU A 139 40.71 -17.61 -32.61
CA GLU A 139 40.63 -18.96 -33.21
C GLU A 139 39.60 -19.83 -32.44
N GLY A 140 38.63 -20.39 -33.17
CA GLY A 140 37.76 -21.48 -32.71
C GLY A 140 36.35 -21.08 -32.30
N GLY A 141 35.42 -21.08 -33.26
CA GLY A 141 33.99 -20.86 -33.01
C GLY A 141 33.33 -22.05 -32.30
N VAL A 142 32.35 -21.76 -31.43
CA VAL A 142 31.27 -22.69 -31.08
C VAL A 142 30.00 -21.90 -30.76
N GLU A 143 28.96 -22.29 -31.46
CA GLU A 143 27.53 -22.04 -31.25
C GLU A 143 27.13 -22.13 -29.76
N SER A 144 26.29 -21.21 -29.26
CA SER A 144 25.72 -21.36 -27.92
C SER A 144 24.29 -20.84 -27.89
N GLY A 145 23.38 -21.80 -27.88
CA GLY A 145 21.94 -21.64 -27.77
C GLY A 145 21.50 -21.00 -26.47
N ASP A 146 20.41 -20.26 -26.57
CA ASP A 146 19.75 -19.55 -25.49
C ASP A 146 18.78 -20.48 -24.75
N GLY A 147 18.86 -20.48 -23.43
CA GLY A 147 17.87 -21.11 -22.57
C GLY A 147 18.25 -21.02 -21.10
N PRO A 148 17.45 -20.36 -20.24
CA PRO A 148 17.63 -20.49 -18.81
C PRO A 148 16.43 -21.20 -18.16
N GLY A 149 16.72 -22.26 -17.41
CA GLY A 149 15.76 -22.83 -16.49
C GLY A 149 16.32 -24.04 -15.75
N THR A 150 16.80 -23.86 -14.53
CA THR A 150 17.08 -25.00 -13.63
C THR A 150 16.75 -24.64 -12.19
N ALA A 151 15.81 -25.38 -11.60
CA ALA A 151 15.78 -25.74 -10.19
C ALA A 151 15.10 -27.13 -10.05
N PRO A 152 15.39 -27.92 -9.00
CA PRO A 152 15.74 -29.34 -9.14
C PRO A 152 14.60 -30.32 -8.82
N LYS A 153 14.64 -31.52 -9.42
CA LYS A 153 13.87 -32.70 -8.97
C LYS A 153 14.73 -33.97 -9.06
N THR A 154 15.01 -34.53 -7.89
CA THR A 154 15.43 -35.92 -7.66
C THR A 154 14.30 -36.90 -8.00
N SER A 155 14.69 -38.14 -8.33
CA SER A 155 13.97 -39.44 -8.27
C SER A 155 13.48 -40.08 -9.59
N GLN A 156 14.24 -41.12 -9.95
CA GLN A 156 13.89 -42.48 -10.40
C GLN A 156 12.66 -42.76 -11.29
N SER A 157 12.96 -43.57 -12.29
CA SER A 157 12.18 -44.18 -13.37
C SER A 157 11.07 -45.15 -12.92
N GLY A 158 9.94 -45.12 -13.64
CA GLY A 158 8.96 -46.20 -13.71
C GLY A 158 7.76 -45.88 -14.63
N GLU A 159 7.71 -46.59 -15.78
CA GLU A 159 6.60 -46.89 -16.71
C GLU A 159 5.67 -45.78 -17.29
N LEU A 160 5.45 -45.85 -18.60
CA LEU A 160 4.72 -44.89 -19.44
C LEU A 160 3.19 -45.15 -19.45
N PRO A 161 2.33 -44.12 -19.26
CA PRO A 161 0.94 -44.16 -19.69
C PRO A 161 0.71 -43.32 -20.96
N VAL A 162 0.03 -43.92 -21.95
CA VAL A 162 -0.40 -43.27 -23.21
C VAL A 162 -1.31 -42.07 -22.89
N LYS A 163 -0.91 -40.86 -23.31
CA LYS A 163 -1.65 -39.61 -23.05
C LYS A 163 -2.31 -39.12 -24.33
N ARG A 164 -3.64 -38.93 -24.30
CA ARG A 164 -4.42 -38.34 -25.40
C ARG A 164 -4.01 -36.89 -25.58
N VAL A 165 -3.64 -36.51 -26.80
CA VAL A 165 -3.30 -35.14 -27.19
C VAL A 165 -4.60 -34.44 -27.63
N TYR A 166 -4.88 -33.29 -27.05
CA TYR A 166 -5.87 -32.35 -27.57
C TYR A 166 -5.10 -31.15 -28.10
N ASP A 167 -5.26 -30.83 -29.38
CA ASP A 167 -4.66 -29.64 -29.97
C ASP A 167 -5.29 -28.39 -29.34
N GLN A 168 -4.48 -27.62 -28.64
CA GLN A 168 -4.91 -26.34 -28.09
C GLN A 168 -4.82 -25.27 -29.19
N HIS A 169 -5.94 -24.65 -29.51
CA HIS A 169 -5.94 -23.44 -30.33
C HIS A 169 -5.25 -22.29 -29.58
N PRO A 170 -4.48 -21.43 -30.27
CA PRO A 170 -3.83 -20.29 -29.65
C PRO A 170 -4.86 -19.33 -29.05
N ALA A 171 -4.55 -18.77 -27.89
CA ALA A 171 -5.38 -17.76 -27.24
C ALA A 171 -5.51 -16.50 -28.12
N LYS A 172 -6.70 -15.88 -28.13
CA LYS A 172 -6.90 -14.58 -28.76
C LYS A 172 -6.07 -13.52 -28.03
N ALA A 173 -5.50 -12.58 -28.78
CA ALA A 173 -4.65 -11.52 -28.26
C ALA A 173 -5.38 -10.61 -27.24
N ASP A 174 -4.66 -10.26 -26.16
CA ASP A 174 -5.11 -9.30 -25.15
C ASP A 174 -5.01 -7.86 -25.69
N PRO A 175 -6.09 -7.05 -25.63
CA PRO A 175 -6.17 -5.73 -26.28
C PRO A 175 -5.28 -4.64 -25.66
N LEU A 176 -4.43 -4.95 -24.67
CA LEU A 176 -3.52 -4.00 -24.03
C LEU A 176 -2.05 -4.20 -24.44
N VAL A 177 -1.72 -5.31 -25.11
CA VAL A 177 -0.33 -5.69 -25.42
C VAL A 177 0.07 -5.33 -26.85
N ASP A 178 -0.90 -5.22 -27.76
CA ASP A 178 -0.64 -5.04 -29.21
C ASP A 178 -0.99 -3.64 -29.74
N GLY A 179 -1.12 -2.65 -28.85
CA GLY A 179 -1.10 -1.25 -29.25
C GLY A 179 0.33 -0.84 -29.58
N GLU A 180 0.59 -0.57 -30.86
CA GLU A 180 1.84 -0.10 -31.49
C GLU A 180 2.96 0.36 -30.52
N GLY A 181 4.11 -0.32 -30.63
CA GLY A 181 5.25 -0.20 -29.75
C GLY A 181 5.76 1.23 -29.53
N GLU A 182 5.38 1.80 -28.39
CA GLU A 182 6.11 2.92 -27.80
C GLU A 182 7.03 2.37 -26.69
N ALA A 183 8.33 2.36 -26.95
CA ALA A 183 9.34 1.94 -25.97
C ALA A 183 9.16 2.70 -24.65
N PRO A 184 9.32 2.05 -23.47
CA PRO A 184 9.14 2.70 -22.19
C PRO A 184 10.13 3.88 -22.06
N LYS A 185 9.60 5.10 -22.15
CA LYS A 185 10.38 6.34 -22.02
C LYS A 185 10.77 6.53 -20.57
N VAL A 186 12.07 6.40 -20.27
CA VAL A 186 12.64 6.69 -18.95
C VAL A 186 12.28 8.13 -18.53
N SER A 187 11.74 8.30 -17.34
CA SER A 187 11.27 9.62 -16.88
C SER A 187 12.41 10.65 -16.82
N ARG A 188 12.12 11.92 -17.17
CA ARG A 188 13.09 13.05 -17.12
C ARG A 188 13.75 13.25 -15.75
N ARG A 189 13.15 12.72 -14.70
CA ARG A 189 13.69 12.76 -13.34
C ARG A 189 14.82 11.75 -13.14
N VAL A 190 14.65 10.55 -13.69
CA VAL A 190 15.68 9.48 -13.68
C VAL A 190 16.86 9.86 -14.57
N LEU A 191 16.60 10.43 -15.75
CA LEU A 191 17.68 10.91 -16.65
C LEU A 191 18.55 11.99 -16.00
N ARG A 192 17.97 12.91 -15.22
CA ARG A 192 18.73 13.93 -14.48
C ARG A 192 19.60 13.35 -13.37
N LEU A 193 19.15 12.27 -12.73
CA LEU A 193 19.89 11.62 -11.64
C LEU A 193 21.11 10.87 -12.18
N ILE A 194 21.02 10.31 -13.39
CA ILE A 194 22.11 9.61 -14.07
C ILE A 194 23.08 10.61 -14.73
N ALA A 195 22.59 11.72 -15.27
CA ALA A 195 23.40 12.68 -16.02
C ALA A 195 24.23 13.64 -15.15
N GLY A 196 24.11 13.59 -13.81
CA GLY A 196 25.00 14.31 -12.90
C GLY A 196 25.17 15.81 -13.22
N LYS A 197 24.07 16.58 -13.21
CA LYS A 197 24.04 18.04 -12.99
C LYS A 197 22.62 18.56 -12.83
#